data_AF-G5GPA4-F1
#
_entry.id   AF-G5GPA4-F1
#
_cell.length_a   1.000
_cell.length_b   1.000
_cell.length_c   1.000
_cell.angle_alpha   90.00
_cell.angle_beta   90.00
_cell.angle_gamma   90.00
#
_symmetry.space_group_name_H-M   'P 1'
#
loop_
_entity.id
_entity.type
_entity.pdbx_description
1 polymer ?
#
loop_
_entity_poly.entity_id
_entity_poly.type
_entity_poly.pdbx_seq_one_letter_code
_entity_poly.pdbx_strand_id
1 'polypeptide(L)'
;MVHPQKLLWLNNNFANMNNAPPENICEMLYQFSNLIVYVAPIRYVLGMKLESGREQDLKDIGLIIQHEDFKDPFELFDRLQQQGFSRIDFSMLLEGFSYAYGMDWLEKFYKEHEKQLETLF
;
A
#
# COMPACT_ATOMS: atom_id res chain seq x y z
N MET A 1 39.44 3.23 -0.91
CA MET A 1 38.16 2.66 -0.45
C MET A 1 37.12 3.77 -0.48
N VAL A 2 36.18 3.72 -1.42
CA VAL A 2 35.12 4.72 -1.56
C VAL A 2 33.96 4.25 -0.68
N HIS A 3 33.63 4.99 0.38
CA HIS A 3 32.40 4.80 1.12
C HIS A 3 31.22 5.16 0.21
N PRO A 4 30.24 4.29 -0.04
CA PRO A 4 29.06 4.69 -0.80
C PRO A 4 28.29 5.72 0.03
N GLN A 5 28.01 6.85 -0.61
CA GLN A 5 27.17 7.93 -0.12
C GLN A 5 25.76 7.39 0.19
N LYS A 6 25.22 7.81 1.34
CA LYS A 6 23.83 7.67 1.81
C LYS A 6 22.84 7.28 0.70
N LEU A 7 22.25 6.09 0.83
CA LEU A 7 21.01 5.70 0.14
C LEU A 7 19.97 6.81 0.33
N LEU A 8 19.59 7.48 -0.76
CA LEU A 8 18.54 8.50 -0.74
C LEU A 8 17.27 7.91 -1.34
N TRP A 9 16.29 7.68 -0.47
CA TRP A 9 14.91 7.42 -0.86
C TRP A 9 14.31 8.72 -1.40
N LEU A 10 13.59 8.66 -2.54
CA LEU A 10 12.75 9.76 -3.03
C LEU A 10 11.51 9.90 -2.12
N ASN A 11 11.74 10.29 -0.87
CA ASN A 11 10.71 10.69 0.06
C ASN A 11 11.02 12.14 0.44
N ASN A 12 10.42 13.08 -0.29
CA ASN A 12 10.63 14.51 -0.06
C ASN A 12 10.21 14.86 1.39
N ASN A 13 11.20 14.96 2.26
CA ASN A 13 11.26 15.88 3.39
C ASN A 13 10.08 15.86 4.39
N PHE A 14 9.78 14.70 4.97
CA PHE A 14 9.20 14.56 6.32
C PHE A 14 9.78 13.30 6.97
N ALA A 15 10.98 13.42 7.54
CA ALA A 15 11.57 12.37 8.36
C ALA A 15 10.73 12.20 9.65
N ASN A 16 9.72 11.30 9.64
CA ASN A 16 9.19 10.55 10.80
C ASN A 16 7.72 10.06 10.67
N MET A 17 7.25 9.51 9.55
CA MET A 17 5.90 8.88 9.58
C MET A 17 5.79 7.47 9.03
N ASN A 18 6.56 7.10 8.00
CA ASN A 18 6.54 5.73 7.47
C ASN A 18 7.88 5.06 7.69
N ASN A 19 7.85 3.79 8.10
CA ASN A 19 9.04 2.95 8.13
C ASN A 19 9.64 2.85 6.73
N ALA A 20 10.97 2.83 6.63
CA ALA A 20 11.63 2.54 5.38
C ALA A 20 11.28 1.10 4.93
N PRO A 21 11.02 0.87 3.64
CA PRO A 21 10.82 -0.48 3.12
C PRO A 21 12.08 -1.33 3.33
N PRO A 22 11.95 -2.64 3.56
CA PRO A 22 13.10 -3.55 3.64
C PRO A 22 13.97 -3.48 2.38
N GLU A 23 15.28 -3.30 2.50
CA GLU A 23 16.16 -3.13 1.34
C GLU A 23 16.09 -4.32 0.35
N ASN A 24 15.86 -5.53 0.86
CA ASN A 24 15.79 -6.75 0.05
C ASN A 24 14.57 -6.83 -0.89
N ILE A 25 13.54 -6.00 -0.68
CA ILE A 25 12.38 -5.93 -1.58
C ILE A 25 12.50 -4.79 -2.59
N CYS A 26 13.52 -3.95 -2.48
CA CYS A 26 13.63 -2.72 -3.23
C CYS A 26 14.45 -2.92 -4.49
N GLU A 27 14.00 -2.31 -5.58
CA GLU A 27 14.64 -2.42 -6.89
C GLU A 27 15.37 -1.13 -7.24
N MET A 28 16.51 -1.23 -7.92
CA MET A 28 17.23 -0.06 -8.41
C MET A 28 16.48 0.53 -9.59
N LEU A 29 16.00 1.77 -9.44
CA LEU A 29 15.29 2.51 -10.47
C LEU A 29 16.27 3.29 -11.38
N TYR A 30 17.25 3.96 -10.79
CA TYR A 30 18.25 4.74 -11.52
C TYR A 30 19.63 4.63 -10.87
N GLN A 31 20.66 4.71 -11.71
CA GLN A 31 22.05 4.85 -11.29
C GLN A 31 22.70 6.01 -12.04
N PHE A 32 23.19 6.99 -11.27
CA PHE A 32 24.02 8.09 -11.71
C PHE A 32 25.42 7.95 -11.09
N SER A 33 26.38 8.76 -11.55
CA SER A 33 27.78 8.68 -11.11
C SER A 33 27.97 8.73 -9.59
N ASN A 34 27.06 9.40 -8.86
CA ASN A 34 27.11 9.56 -7.40
C ASN A 34 25.77 9.28 -6.69
N LEU A 35 24.79 8.66 -7.37
CA LEU A 35 23.46 8.42 -6.79
C LEU A 35 22.87 7.12 -7.31
N ILE A 36 22.42 6.25 -6.41
CA ILE A 36 21.59 5.10 -6.73
C ILE A 36 20.22 5.34 -6.11
N VAL A 37 19.17 5.28 -6.94
CA VAL A 37 17.78 5.45 -6.51
C VAL A 37 17.13 4.08 -6.45
N TYR A 38 16.57 3.74 -5.30
CA TYR A 38 15.79 2.53 -5.10
C TYR A 38 14.31 2.87 -4.99
N VAL A 39 13.47 1.92 -5.41
CA VAL A 39 12.02 2.01 -5.32
C VAL A 39 11.46 0.74 -4.70
N ALA A 40 10.49 0.89 -3.81
CA ALA A 40 9.73 -0.24 -3.29
C ALA A 40 8.68 -0.68 -4.33
N PRO A 41 8.32 -1.97 -4.37
CA PRO A 41 7.25 -2.45 -5.23
C PRO A 41 5.95 -1.70 -4.92
N ILE A 42 5.15 -1.40 -5.94
CA ILE A 42 3.91 -0.61 -5.76
C ILE A 42 2.92 -1.30 -4.81
N ARG A 43 2.93 -2.64 -4.74
CA ARG A 43 2.19 -3.43 -3.74
C ARG A 43 2.61 -3.13 -2.30
N TYR A 44 3.89 -2.90 -2.06
CA TYR A 44 4.38 -2.51 -0.73
C TYR A 44 3.97 -1.05 -0.41
N VAL A 45 3.97 -0.19 -1.43
CA VAL A 45 3.47 1.20 -1.30
C VAL A 45 1.98 1.24 -0.94
N LEU A 46 1.17 0.33 -1.46
CA LEU A 46 -0.23 0.16 -1.06
C LEU A 46 -0.36 -0.10 0.44
N GLY A 47 0.42 -1.05 0.97
CA GLY A 47 0.45 -1.34 2.41
C GLY A 47 0.86 -0.12 3.23
N MET A 48 1.89 0.62 2.81
CA MET A 48 2.30 1.86 3.48
C MET A 48 1.21 2.94 3.48
N LYS A 49 0.46 3.09 2.39
CA LYS A 49 -0.66 4.05 2.31
C LYS A 49 -1.79 3.67 3.26
N LEU A 50 -2.21 2.40 3.21
CA LEU A 50 -3.26 1.87 4.09
C LEU A 50 -2.88 1.95 5.57
N GLU A 51 -1.64 1.62 5.94
CA GLU A 51 -1.17 1.70 7.33
C GLU A 51 -1.07 3.14 7.83
N SER A 52 -0.89 4.13 6.95
CA SER A 52 -0.90 5.54 7.33
C SER A 52 -2.29 6.08 7.68
N GLY A 53 -3.36 5.42 7.22
CA GLY A 53 -4.74 5.75 7.57
C GLY A 53 -5.26 7.09 7.02
N ARG A 54 -4.59 7.70 6.02
CA ARG A 54 -4.92 9.05 5.57
C ARG A 54 -5.94 9.04 4.44
N GLU A 55 -7.09 9.69 4.65
CA GLU A 55 -8.17 9.78 3.63
C GLU A 55 -7.70 10.34 2.28
N GLN A 56 -6.74 11.27 2.28
CA GLN A 56 -6.17 11.83 1.03
C GLN A 56 -5.48 10.77 0.15
N ASP A 57 -5.07 9.63 0.72
CA ASP A 57 -4.44 8.53 -0.02
C ASP A 57 -5.47 7.58 -0.69
N LEU A 58 -6.78 7.71 -0.44
CA LEU A 58 -7.81 6.80 -0.95
C LEU A 58 -7.82 6.69 -2.48
N LYS A 59 -7.64 7.81 -3.18
CA LYS A 59 -7.58 7.81 -4.64
C LYS A 59 -6.37 7.02 -5.15
N ASP A 60 -5.21 7.18 -4.51
CA ASP A 60 -4.00 6.46 -4.88
C ASP A 60 -4.13 4.97 -4.54
N ILE A 61 -4.73 4.63 -3.40
CA ILE A 61 -5.05 3.26 -3.00
C ILE A 61 -5.91 2.59 -4.07
N GLY A 62 -6.99 3.24 -4.51
CA GLY A 62 -7.87 2.72 -5.56
C GLY A 62 -7.15 2.55 -6.90
N LEU A 63 -6.30 3.51 -7.29
CA LEU A 63 -5.48 3.39 -8.50
C LEU A 63 -4.51 2.20 -8.44
N ILE A 64 -3.89 1.95 -7.28
CA ILE A 64 -2.98 0.81 -7.11
C ILE A 64 -3.77 -0.51 -7.11
N ILE A 65 -4.92 -0.58 -6.44
CA ILE A 65 -5.81 -1.75 -6.44
C ILE A 65 -6.21 -2.12 -7.87
N GLN A 66 -6.58 -1.12 -8.67
CA GLN A 66 -6.94 -1.30 -10.06
C GLN A 66 -5.74 -1.72 -10.92
N HIS A 67 -4.58 -1.09 -10.73
CA HIS A 67 -3.35 -1.37 -11.48
C HIS A 67 -2.85 -2.80 -11.24
N GLU A 68 -2.90 -3.25 -10.00
CA GLU A 68 -2.47 -4.60 -9.58
C GLU A 68 -3.56 -5.66 -9.75
N ASP A 69 -4.74 -5.27 -10.24
CA ASP A 69 -5.89 -6.11 -10.50
C ASP A 69 -6.38 -6.91 -9.27
N PHE A 70 -6.27 -6.34 -8.06
CA PHE A 70 -6.76 -7.00 -6.84
C PHE A 70 -8.30 -7.08 -6.84
N LYS A 71 -8.86 -8.27 -6.58
CA LYS A 71 -10.32 -8.51 -6.61
C LYS A 71 -10.93 -8.89 -5.26
N ASP A 72 -10.12 -9.41 -4.35
CA ASP A 72 -10.56 -9.91 -3.05
C ASP A 72 -9.94 -9.05 -1.93
N PRO A 73 -10.76 -8.25 -1.22
CA PRO A 73 -10.28 -7.46 -0.08
C PRO A 73 -9.76 -8.30 1.07
N PHE A 74 -10.35 -9.46 1.36
CA PHE A 74 -9.91 -10.32 2.46
C PHE A 74 -8.53 -10.92 2.15
N GLU A 75 -8.35 -11.47 0.94
CA GLU A 75 -7.06 -12.01 0.51
C GLU A 75 -5.97 -10.93 0.50
N LEU A 76 -6.32 -9.71 0.07
CA LEU A 76 -5.39 -8.59 0.09
C LEU A 76 -5.04 -8.17 1.53
N PHE A 77 -6.03 -8.08 2.42
CA PHE A 77 -5.81 -7.73 3.82
C PHE A 77 -4.90 -8.73 4.52
N ASP A 78 -5.14 -10.04 4.36
CA ASP A 78 -4.32 -11.09 4.95
C ASP A 78 -2.88 -11.04 4.44
N ARG A 79 -2.68 -10.81 3.13
CA ARG A 79 -1.33 -10.66 2.54
C ARG A 79 -0.60 -9.46 3.11
N LEU A 80 -1.29 -8.33 3.30
CA LEU A 80 -0.68 -7.12 3.87
C LEU A 80 -0.30 -7.34 5.35
N GLN A 81 -1.13 -8.05 6.12
CA GLN A 81 -0.78 -8.44 7.49
C GLN A 81 0.44 -9.36 7.54
N GLN A 82 0.54 -10.33 6.63
CA GLN A 82 1.72 -11.21 6.51
C GLN A 82 3.00 -10.44 6.14
N GLN A 83 2.87 -9.30 5.46
CA GLN A 83 3.98 -8.39 5.15
C GLN A 83 4.36 -7.48 6.33
N GLY A 84 3.63 -7.54 7.45
CA GLY A 84 3.89 -6.78 8.67
C GLY A 84 3.05 -5.51 8.83
N PHE A 85 2.14 -5.21 7.90
CA PHE A 85 1.23 -4.07 8.02
C PHE A 85 0.07 -4.44 8.95
N SER A 86 0.21 -4.08 10.23
CA SER A 86 -0.66 -4.58 11.31
C SER A 86 -1.76 -3.61 11.72
N ARG A 87 -1.70 -2.36 11.25
CA ARG A 87 -2.62 -1.28 11.66
C ARG A 87 -3.58 -0.84 10.56
N ILE A 88 -3.77 -1.68 9.54
CA ILE A 88 -4.67 -1.37 8.43
C ILE A 88 -6.11 -1.41 8.94
N ASP A 89 -6.86 -0.33 8.71
CA ASP A 89 -8.31 -0.31 8.84
C ASP A 89 -8.94 -0.97 7.61
N PHE A 90 -9.70 -2.03 7.83
CA PHE A 90 -10.38 -2.75 6.75
C PHE A 90 -11.41 -1.86 6.03
N SER A 91 -12.02 -0.90 6.72
CA SER A 91 -12.94 0.08 6.11
C SER A 91 -12.23 0.91 5.03
N MET A 92 -11.01 1.37 5.33
CA MET A 92 -10.19 2.13 4.39
C MET A 92 -9.80 1.29 3.17
N LEU A 93 -9.53 0.00 3.38
CA LEU A 93 -9.30 -0.93 2.28
C LEU A 93 -10.54 -1.05 1.39
N LEU A 94 -11.73 -1.23 1.97
CA LEU A 94 -13.00 -1.31 1.24
C LEU A 94 -13.32 -0.01 0.47
N GLU A 95 -13.05 1.15 1.07
CA GLU A 95 -13.13 2.43 0.36
C GLU A 95 -12.13 2.48 -0.81
N GLY A 96 -10.90 2.00 -0.62
CA GLY A 96 -9.95 1.83 -1.71
C GLY A 96 -10.51 1.01 -2.89
N PHE A 97 -11.20 -0.09 -2.61
CA PHE A 97 -11.87 -0.88 -3.65
C PHE A 97 -13.04 -0.14 -4.30
N SER A 98 -13.78 0.70 -3.57
CA SER A 98 -14.84 1.52 -4.16
C SER A 98 -14.29 2.60 -5.10
N TYR A 99 -13.11 3.15 -4.82
CA TYR A 99 -12.38 4.00 -5.77
C TYR A 99 -11.91 3.23 -7.02
N ALA A 100 -11.55 1.95 -6.86
CA ALA A 100 -11.07 1.12 -7.97
C ALA A 100 -12.20 0.61 -8.89
N TYR A 101 -13.35 0.24 -8.31
CA TYR A 101 -14.41 -0.50 -9.02
C TYR A 101 -15.80 0.13 -8.93
N GLY A 102 -15.94 1.23 -8.20
CA GLY A 102 -17.19 1.96 -8.02
C GLY A 102 -18.03 1.49 -6.82
N MET A 103 -19.03 2.30 -6.48
CA MET A 103 -19.93 2.03 -5.34
C MET A 103 -20.80 0.81 -5.55
N ASP A 104 -21.19 0.50 -6.79
CA ASP A 104 -22.00 -0.69 -7.11
C ASP A 104 -21.24 -1.99 -6.75
N TRP A 105 -19.91 -2.00 -6.96
CA TRP A 105 -19.06 -3.10 -6.54
C TRP A 105 -19.07 -3.24 -5.02
N LEU A 106 -18.95 -2.12 -4.29
CA LEU A 106 -18.92 -2.12 -2.83
C LEU A 106 -20.26 -2.60 -2.26
N GLU A 107 -21.38 -2.12 -2.78
CA GLU A 107 -22.72 -2.56 -2.37
C GLU A 107 -22.91 -4.06 -2.57
N LYS A 108 -22.46 -4.60 -3.72
CA LYS A 108 -22.51 -6.02 -4.00
C LYS A 108 -21.66 -6.81 -3.00
N PHE A 109 -20.43 -6.36 -2.74
CA PHE A 109 -19.53 -6.99 -1.80
C PHE A 109 -20.15 -7.06 -0.38
N TYR A 110 -20.72 -5.96 0.12
CA TYR A 110 -21.40 -5.97 1.42
C TYR A 110 -22.55 -6.99 1.48
N LYS A 111 -23.37 -7.09 0.44
CA LYS A 111 -24.48 -8.07 0.38
C LYS A 111 -23.99 -9.52 0.37
N GLU A 112 -22.90 -9.79 -0.33
CA GLU A 112 -22.35 -11.15 -0.45
C GLU A 112 -21.61 -11.59 0.82
N HIS A 113 -21.07 -10.64 1.59
CA HIS A 113 -20.16 -10.92 2.71
C HIS A 113 -20.65 -10.39 4.08
N GLU A 114 -21.93 -10.01 4.20
CA GLU A 114 -22.53 -9.40 5.40
C GLU A 114 -22.10 -10.08 6.71
N LYS A 115 -22.28 -11.41 6.82
CA LYS A 115 -21.92 -12.20 8.01
C LYS A 115 -20.42 -12.19 8.35
N GLN A 116 -19.56 -12.12 7.34
CA GLN A 116 -18.11 -12.06 7.56
C GLN A 116 -17.73 -10.66 8.07
N LEU A 117 -18.37 -9.62 7.55
CA LEU A 117 -18.14 -8.24 7.94
C LEU A 117 -18.59 -7.96 9.38
N GLU A 118 -19.66 -8.59 9.85
CA GLU A 118 -20.09 -8.55 11.27
C GLU A 118 -19.02 -9.04 12.26
N THR A 119 -18.02 -9.80 11.81
CA THR A 119 -16.93 -10.28 12.68
C THR A 119 -15.71 -9.35 12.70
N LEU A 120 -15.67 -8.37 11.78
CA LEU A 120 -14.57 -7.42 11.60
C LEU A 120 -14.86 -6.04 12.18
N PHE A 121 -16.14 -5.71 12.41
CA PHE A 121 -16.64 -4.44 12.94
C PHE A 121 -17.47 -4.67 14.21
#